data_AF-A0A1F9MYJ7-F1
#
_entry.id   AF-A0A1F9MYJ7-F1
#
_cell.length_a   1.000
_cell.length_b   1.000
_cell.length_c   1.000
_cell.angle_alpha   90.00
_cell.angle_beta   90.00
_cell.angle_gamma   90.00
#
_symmetry.space_group_name_H-M   'P 1'
#
loop_
_entity.id
_entity.type
_entity.pdbx_description
1 polymer ?
#
loop_
_entity_poly.entity_id
_entity_poly.type
_entity_poly.pdbx_seq_one_letter_code
_entity_poly.pdbx_strand_id
1 'polypeptide(L)'
;MLRTFATRLIDLLRQYLIVGGMPEAVSVFFAGQDYALARRVQLDLLASYEQDFSKHAPHATVPRIRALWSSLPTQLARENKKFVYGLVRQGARAREYELALQWLVDSGVRFAR
;
A
#
# COMPACT_ATOMS: atom_id res chain seq x y z
N MET A 1 13.44 12.30 33.81
CA MET A 1 13.47 13.13 32.59
C MET A 1 12.73 12.52 31.39
N LEU A 2 13.00 11.27 30.95
CA LEU A 2 12.34 10.69 29.77
C LEU A 2 10.80 10.56 29.86
N ARG A 3 10.25 10.29 31.06
CA ARG A 3 8.79 10.17 31.25
C ARG A 3 8.02 11.45 30.95
N THR A 4 8.63 12.62 31.13
CA THR A 4 7.99 13.92 30.89
C THR A 4 7.69 14.16 29.41
N PHE A 5 8.48 13.56 28.50
CA PHE A 5 8.31 13.70 27.05
C PHE A 5 7.59 12.52 26.40
N ALA A 6 7.36 11.43 27.14
CA ALA A 6 6.82 10.18 26.60
C ALA A 6 5.50 10.39 25.87
N THR A 7 4.56 11.14 26.46
CA THR A 7 3.26 11.43 25.86
C THR A 7 3.40 12.15 24.52
N ARG A 8 4.20 13.23 24.49
CA ARG A 8 4.43 14.01 23.26
C ARG A 8 5.10 13.19 22.16
N LEU A 9 6.05 12.33 22.51
CA LEU A 9 6.71 11.44 21.54
C LEU A 9 5.75 10.38 21.00
N ILE A 10 4.88 9.83 21.83
CA ILE A 10 3.83 8.88 21.41
C ILE A 10 2.86 9.56 20.45
N ASP A 11 2.45 10.81 20.72
CA ASP A 11 1.52 11.54 19.86
C ASP A 11 2.14 11.87 18.51
N LEU A 12 3.39 12.34 18.49
CA LEU A 12 4.14 12.58 17.25
C LEU A 12 4.34 11.28 16.44
N LEU A 13 4.62 10.16 17.12
CA LEU A 13 4.73 8.86 16.47
C LEU A 13 3.40 8.43 15.86
N ARG A 14 2.28 8.57 16.58
CA ARG A 14 0.94 8.26 16.06
C ARG A 14 0.59 9.12 14.85
N GLN A 15 0.87 10.41 14.92
CA GLN A 15 0.66 11.33 13.79
C GLN A 15 1.46 10.87 12.56
N TYR A 16 2.73 10.53 12.74
CA TYR A 16 3.57 10.00 11.66
C TYR A 16 3.05 8.66 11.11
N LEU A 17 2.56 7.76 11.96
CA LEU A 17 2.00 6.47 11.52
C LEU A 17 0.70 6.63 10.70
N ILE A 18 -0.08 7.69 10.94
CA ILE A 18 -1.32 7.96 10.22
C ILE A 18 -1.05 8.72 8.91
N VAL A 19 -0.26 9.80 8.98
CA VAL A 19 0.02 10.68 7.83
C VAL A 19 1.06 10.04 6.89
N GLY A 20 2.02 9.32 7.45
CA GLY A 20 3.16 8.76 6.73
C GLY A 20 4.19 9.82 6.34
N GLY A 21 5.03 9.47 5.37
CA GLY A 21 6.09 10.34 4.84
C GLY A 21 5.82 10.90 3.44
N MET A 22 4.62 10.71 2.90
CA MET A 22 4.28 11.16 1.55
C MET A 22 4.17 12.69 1.50
N PRO A 23 4.94 13.40 0.66
CA PRO A 23 5.02 14.85 0.69
C PRO A 23 3.66 15.55 0.59
N GLU A 24 2.76 15.05 -0.27
CA GLU A 24 1.44 15.63 -0.47
C GLU A 24 0.54 15.45 0.77
N ALA A 25 0.48 14.24 1.33
CA ALA A 25 -0.28 13.97 2.56
C ALA A 25 0.27 14.77 3.75
N VAL A 26 1.60 14.91 3.86
CA VAL A 26 2.25 15.73 4.90
C VAL A 26 1.93 17.21 4.73
N SER A 27 2.00 17.74 3.50
CA SER A 27 1.70 19.15 3.21
C SER A 27 0.24 19.49 3.57
N VAL A 28 -0.71 18.63 3.18
CA VAL A 28 -2.14 18.82 3.48
C VAL A 28 -2.40 18.72 4.97
N PHE A 29 -1.77 17.75 5.66
CA PHE A 29 -1.89 17.65 7.11
C PHE A 29 -1.28 18.86 7.82
N PHE A 30 -0.12 19.36 7.39
CA PHE A 30 0.55 20.47 8.05
C PHE A 30 -0.23 21.79 7.92
N ALA A 31 -0.96 21.97 6.82
CA ALA A 31 -1.76 23.18 6.59
C ALA A 31 -2.99 23.30 7.50
N GLY A 32 -3.62 22.18 7.89
CA GLY A 32 -4.91 22.20 8.61
C GLY A 32 -5.04 21.25 9.80
N GLN A 33 -4.01 20.44 10.09
CA GLN A 33 -4.01 19.34 11.07
C GLN A 33 -5.19 18.36 10.91
N ASP A 34 -5.67 18.19 9.68
CA ASP A 34 -6.82 17.36 9.36
C ASP A 34 -6.38 15.97 8.86
N TYR A 35 -6.60 14.95 9.69
CA TYR A 35 -6.33 13.56 9.36
C TYR A 35 -7.23 13.01 8.24
N ALA A 36 -8.46 13.51 8.10
CA ALA A 36 -9.39 13.06 7.07
C ALA A 36 -8.93 13.54 5.69
N LEU A 37 -8.43 14.78 5.58
CA LEU A 37 -7.85 15.29 4.34
C LEU A 37 -6.58 14.54 3.95
N ALA A 38 -5.67 14.29 4.90
CA ALA A 38 -4.49 13.47 4.64
C ALA A 38 -4.88 12.06 4.17
N ARG A 39 -5.89 11.45 4.79
CA ARG A 39 -6.41 10.15 4.38
C ARG A 39 -7.06 10.19 3.00
N ARG A 40 -7.73 11.29 2.63
CA ARG A 40 -8.30 11.47 1.30
C ARG A 40 -7.22 11.45 0.23
N VAL A 41 -6.15 12.23 0.42
CA VAL A 41 -4.99 12.25 -0.49
C VAL A 41 -4.39 10.84 -0.65
N GLN A 42 -4.19 10.12 0.45
CA GLN A 42 -3.68 8.75 0.40
C GLN A 42 -4.59 7.82 -0.42
N LEU A 43 -5.92 7.93 -0.26
CA LEU A 43 -6.89 7.14 -1.01
C LEU A 43 -6.93 7.52 -2.50
N ASP A 44 -6.85 8.80 -2.81
CA ASP A 44 -6.81 9.30 -4.19
C ASP A 44 -5.53 8.85 -4.91
N LEU A 45 -4.40 8.80 -4.21
CA LEU A 45 -3.18 8.21 -4.74
C LEU A 45 -3.35 6.72 -5.04
N LEU A 46 -3.91 5.94 -4.10
CA LEU A 46 -4.17 4.52 -4.31
C LEU A 46 -5.09 4.27 -5.52
N ALA A 47 -6.12 5.11 -5.68
CA ALA A 47 -7.02 5.04 -6.84
C ALA A 47 -6.30 5.40 -8.16
N SER A 48 -5.40 6.39 -8.12
CA SER A 48 -4.60 6.78 -9.28
C SER A 48 -3.68 5.64 -9.75
N TYR A 49 -3.03 4.93 -8.81
CA TYR A 49 -2.26 3.71 -9.12
C TYR A 49 -3.14 2.66 -9.82
N GLU A 50 -4.35 2.42 -9.31
CA GLU A 50 -5.25 1.42 -9.89
C GLU A 50 -5.72 1.80 -11.31
N GLN A 51 -5.91 3.09 -11.58
CA GLN A 51 -6.23 3.60 -12.90
C GLN A 51 -5.06 3.42 -13.87
N ASP A 52 -3.83 3.65 -13.41
CA ASP A 52 -2.63 3.50 -14.24
C ASP A 52 -2.36 2.05 -14.64
N PHE A 53 -2.79 1.07 -13.83
CA PHE A 53 -2.76 -0.35 -14.24
C PHE A 53 -3.55 -0.57 -15.53
N SER A 54 -4.67 0.13 -15.70
CA SER A 54 -5.53 -0.02 -16.88
C SER A 54 -4.94 0.63 -18.13
N LYS A 55 -4.04 1.61 -17.96
CA LYS A 55 -3.36 2.31 -19.05
C LYS A 55 -2.08 1.61 -19.51
N HIS A 56 -1.36 0.98 -18.57
CA HIS A 56 -0.01 0.49 -18.83
C HIS A 56 0.13 -1.04 -18.81
N ALA A 57 -0.80 -1.77 -18.19
CA ALA A 57 -0.76 -3.23 -18.18
C ALA A 57 -1.59 -3.83 -19.32
N PRO A 58 -1.21 -5.00 -19.85
CA PRO A 58 -2.03 -5.73 -20.81
C PRO A 58 -3.44 -5.98 -20.26
N HIS A 59 -4.49 -5.69 -21.03
CA HIS A 59 -5.89 -5.78 -20.57
C HIS A 59 -6.26 -7.12 -19.93
N ALA A 60 -5.69 -8.23 -20.44
CA ALA A 60 -5.92 -9.57 -19.89
C ALA A 60 -5.33 -9.77 -18.48
N THR A 61 -4.34 -8.97 -18.09
CA THR A 61 -3.60 -9.08 -16.83
C THR A 61 -4.12 -8.11 -15.76
N VAL A 62 -4.79 -7.01 -16.17
CA VAL A 62 -5.33 -5.97 -15.26
C VAL A 62 -6.19 -6.55 -14.12
N PRO A 63 -7.16 -7.46 -14.35
CA PRO A 63 -7.98 -8.00 -13.26
C PRO A 63 -7.14 -8.78 -12.22
N ARG A 64 -6.08 -9.43 -12.68
CA ARG A 64 -5.16 -10.19 -11.81
C ARG A 64 -4.27 -9.25 -11.02
N ILE A 65 -3.77 -8.18 -11.62
CA ILE A 65 -2.99 -7.14 -10.94
C ILE A 65 -3.83 -6.51 -9.82
N ARG A 66 -5.11 -6.18 -10.09
CA ARG A 66 -6.02 -5.65 -9.07
C ARG A 66 -6.24 -6.63 -7.92
N ALA A 67 -6.46 -7.91 -8.22
CA ALA A 67 -6.61 -8.93 -7.18
C ALA A 67 -5.34 -9.03 -6.31
N LEU A 68 -4.15 -9.04 -6.93
CA LEU A 68 -2.88 -9.01 -6.21
C LEU A 68 -2.76 -7.75 -5.34
N TRP A 69 -3.02 -6.57 -5.92
CA TRP A 69 -2.98 -5.27 -5.24
C TRP A 69 -3.87 -5.23 -4.00
N SER A 70 -5.11 -5.71 -4.11
CA SER A 70 -6.05 -5.78 -2.96
C SER A 70 -5.58 -6.74 -1.87
N SER A 71 -4.79 -7.76 -2.21
CA SER A 71 -4.25 -8.72 -1.24
C SER A 71 -2.96 -8.24 -0.56
N LEU A 72 -2.35 -7.15 -1.02
CA LEU A 72 -1.06 -6.69 -0.48
C LEU A 72 -1.11 -6.36 1.01
N PRO A 73 -2.12 -5.62 1.53
CA PRO A 73 -2.15 -5.28 2.95
C PRO A 73 -2.22 -6.53 3.84
N THR A 74 -3.03 -7.52 3.45
CA THR A 74 -3.17 -8.76 4.22
C THR A 74 -1.93 -9.64 4.14
N GLN A 75 -1.21 -9.62 3.02
CA GLN A 75 0.05 -10.32 2.89
C GLN A 75 1.19 -9.66 3.68
N LEU A 76 1.26 -8.32 3.68
CA LEU A 76 2.27 -7.57 4.43
C LEU A 76 2.04 -7.58 5.94
N ALA A 77 0.80 -7.76 6.39
CA ALA A 77 0.46 -7.92 7.80
C ALA A 77 0.98 -9.24 8.41
N ARG A 78 1.44 -10.19 7.59
CA ARG A 78 1.98 -11.47 8.07
C ARG A 78 3.43 -11.32 8.49
N GLU A 79 3.81 -12.06 9.53
CA GLU A 79 5.21 -12.16 9.94
C GLU A 79 6.09 -12.76 8.84
N ASN A 80 5.56 -13.76 8.12
CA ASN A 80 6.23 -14.33 6.96
C ASN A 80 5.97 -13.46 5.71
N LYS A 81 7.01 -12.80 5.24
CA LYS A 81 6.98 -11.89 4.09
C LYS A 81 6.96 -12.60 2.73
N LYS A 82 6.95 -13.94 2.69
CA LYS A 82 6.79 -14.70 1.45
C LYS A 82 5.40 -14.51 0.87
N PHE A 83 5.37 -14.20 -0.43
CA PHE A 83 4.12 -14.04 -1.18
C PHE A 83 3.37 -15.37 -1.29
N VAL A 84 2.06 -15.37 -1.01
CA VAL A 84 1.21 -16.57 -1.06
C VAL A 84 0.03 -16.37 -2.00
N TYR A 85 0.06 -17.05 -3.15
CA TYR A 85 -0.97 -16.98 -4.18
C TYR A 85 -2.37 -17.39 -3.68
N GLY A 86 -2.46 -18.37 -2.78
CA GLY A 86 -3.74 -18.83 -2.23
C GLY A 86 -4.53 -17.77 -1.46
N LEU A 87 -3.87 -16.70 -1.00
CA LEU A 87 -4.53 -15.57 -0.33
C LEU A 87 -5.16 -14.58 -1.30
N VAL A 88 -4.76 -14.61 -2.57
CA VAL A 88 -5.29 -13.75 -3.63
C VAL A 88 -6.67 -14.26 -4.07
N ARG A 89 -6.78 -15.58 -4.27
CA ARG A 89 -8.03 -16.27 -4.58
C ARG A 89 -7.91 -17.74 -4.18
N GLN A 90 -8.98 -18.35 -3.68
CA GLN A 90 -9.01 -19.80 -3.49
C GLN A 90 -8.77 -20.51 -4.83
N GLY A 91 -7.85 -21.48 -4.83
CA GLY A 91 -7.42 -22.19 -6.04
C GLY A 91 -6.51 -21.39 -6.99
N ALA A 92 -6.01 -20.22 -6.60
CA ALA A 92 -5.04 -19.46 -7.39
C ALA A 92 -3.77 -20.27 -7.64
N ARG A 93 -3.40 -20.43 -8.91
CA ARG A 93 -2.14 -21.08 -9.32
C ARG A 93 -1.09 -20.04 -9.62
N ALA A 94 0.17 -20.31 -9.22
CA ALA A 94 1.30 -19.42 -9.47
C ALA A 94 1.40 -18.98 -10.94
N ARG A 95 1.29 -19.95 -11.87
CA ARG A 95 1.29 -19.70 -13.33
C ARG A 95 0.27 -18.67 -13.83
N GLU A 96 -0.83 -18.49 -13.12
CA GLU A 96 -1.89 -17.56 -13.52
C GLU A 96 -1.58 -16.13 -13.08
N TYR A 97 -0.84 -15.95 -11.99
CA TYR A 97 -0.54 -14.66 -11.37
C TYR A 97 0.90 -14.22 -11.51
N GLU A 98 1.79 -15.09 -11.99
CA GLU A 98 3.23 -14.81 -12.14
C GLU A 98 3.50 -13.58 -13.01
N LEU A 99 2.85 -13.47 -14.17
CA LEU A 99 2.97 -12.30 -15.04
C LEU A 99 2.47 -11.01 -14.38
N ALA A 100 1.39 -11.11 -13.61
CA ALA A 100 0.82 -9.97 -12.89
C ALA A 100 1.70 -9.54 -11.71
N LEU A 101 2.31 -10.51 -11.01
CA LEU A 101 3.25 -10.27 -9.93
C LEU A 101 4.56 -9.67 -10.46
N GLN A 102 5.07 -10.18 -11.57
CA GLN A 102 6.27 -9.64 -12.21
C GLN A 102 6.05 -8.18 -12.64
N TRP A 103 4.90 -7.87 -13.24
CA TRP A 103 4.54 -6.50 -13.60
C TRP A 103 4.52 -5.57 -12.37
N LEU A 104 3.96 -6.02 -11.24
CA LEU A 104 3.97 -5.26 -9.99
C LEU A 104 5.40 -5.04 -9.46
N VAL A 105 6.27 -6.05 -9.55
CA VAL A 105 7.68 -5.93 -9.17
C VAL A 105 8.42 -4.94 -10.05
N ASP A 106 8.20 -4.99 -11.36
CA ASP A 106 8.81 -4.07 -12.33
C ASP A 106 8.31 -2.63 -12.13
N SER A 107 7.07 -2.45 -11.68
CA SER A 107 6.50 -1.15 -11.29
C SER A 107 7.06 -0.58 -9.96
N GLY A 108 7.94 -1.33 -9.28
CA GLY A 108 8.65 -0.90 -8.07
C GLY A 108 8.14 -1.52 -6.76
N VAL A 109 7.10 -2.36 -6.81
CA VAL A 109 6.58 -3.04 -5.61
C VAL A 109 7.44 -4.27 -5.29
N ARG A 110 8.32 -4.17 -4.29
CA ARG A 110 9.22 -5.28 -3.92
C ARG A 110 8.62 -6.21 -2.87
N PHE A 111 8.71 -7.52 -3.12
CA PHE A 111 8.39 -8.58 -2.17
C PHE A 111 9.66 -9.28 -1.69
N ALA A 112 9.65 -9.78 -0.46
CA ALA A 112 10.67 -10.73 -0.02
C ALA A 112 10.38 -12.09 -0.68
N ARG A 113 11.34 -12.64 -1.42
CA ARG A 113 11.27 -13.99 -1.99
C ARG A 113 11.40 -15.07 -0.92
#